data_AF-A0A940P7Y9-F1
#
_entry.id   AF-A0A940P7Y9-F1
#
_cell.length_a   1.000
_cell.length_b   1.000
_cell.length_c   1.000
_cell.angle_alpha   90.00
_cell.angle_beta   90.00
_cell.angle_gamma   90.00
#
_symmetry.space_group_name_H-M   'P 1'
#
loop_
_entity.id
_entity.type
_entity.pdbx_description
1 polymer ?
#
loop_
_entity_poly.entity_id
_entity_poly.type
_entity_poly.pdbx_seq_one_letter_code
_entity_poly.pdbx_strand_id
1 'polypeptide(L)'
;MNYYVDMNAALLPGLPDTDGRILTEPEAAKRLAEFRDSNMKMIVAAPYFQPEVSTPQDFLRLRNEKIAAVSEAAQPIRIVGGAVLPFSYCTAYPRDLKQFALGDSDFILVDLPREPLTEAFCEEISRLRIVSGLCPVAADIDRSFEVLSPEELIALRKAGILLQISVNGVLRQDYRKLSLYLLANQHAHFLATGARDFGEPLRFVEAMRIIQRSLPAQLYRRIKNNAGMLLSNAEPSAFLE
;
A
#
# COMPACT_ATOMS: atom_id res chain seq x y z
N MET A 1 -12.70 3.34 -21.13
CA MET A 1 -12.67 2.25 -20.14
C MET A 1 -11.90 2.74 -18.93
N ASN A 2 -12.44 2.62 -17.71
CA ASN A 2 -11.72 3.05 -16.50
C ASN A 2 -10.69 1.97 -16.14
N TYR A 3 -9.41 2.34 -16.10
CA TYR A 3 -8.35 1.49 -15.57
C TYR A 3 -7.96 1.94 -14.17
N TYR A 4 -7.32 1.03 -13.44
CA TYR A 4 -6.84 1.26 -12.08
C TYR A 4 -5.38 0.83 -11.93
N VAL A 5 -4.76 1.34 -10.87
CA VAL A 5 -3.41 1.01 -10.42
C VAL A 5 -3.52 0.56 -8.97
N ASP A 6 -2.99 -0.61 -8.66
CA ASP A 6 -2.86 -1.08 -7.29
C ASP A 6 -1.42 -0.90 -6.81
N MET A 7 -1.23 -0.22 -5.68
CA MET A 7 0.11 0.07 -5.15
C MET A 7 0.54 -0.86 -4.01
N ASN A 8 -0.32 -1.74 -3.52
CA ASN A 8 -0.01 -2.70 -2.47
C ASN A 8 -0.79 -3.99 -2.75
N ALA A 9 -0.19 -4.91 -3.51
CA ALA A 9 -0.82 -6.15 -3.93
C ALA A 9 -0.06 -7.39 -3.43
N ALA A 10 -0.77 -8.23 -2.67
CA ALA A 10 -0.37 -9.59 -2.37
C ALA A 10 -0.65 -10.51 -3.57
N LEU A 11 0.37 -10.73 -4.41
CA LEU A 11 0.29 -11.56 -5.62
C LEU A 11 1.37 -12.65 -5.68
N LEU A 12 2.55 -12.44 -5.11
CA LEU A 12 3.69 -13.32 -5.36
C LEU A 12 3.62 -14.59 -4.50
N PRO A 13 3.64 -15.77 -5.12
CA PRO A 13 3.63 -17.02 -4.37
C PRO A 13 4.96 -17.25 -3.67
N GLY A 14 4.92 -17.83 -2.46
CA GLY A 14 6.10 -18.10 -1.64
C GLY A 14 6.65 -16.90 -0.86
N LEU A 15 6.02 -15.72 -0.97
CA LEU A 15 6.36 -14.53 -0.19
C LEU A 15 5.15 -14.11 0.67
N PRO A 16 5.36 -13.64 1.91
CA PRO A 16 4.29 -13.25 2.81
C PRO A 16 3.68 -11.91 2.42
N ASP A 17 2.42 -11.68 2.77
CA ASP A 17 1.81 -10.35 2.85
C ASP A 17 1.96 -9.75 4.26
N THR A 18 1.33 -8.59 4.52
CA THR A 18 1.40 -7.89 5.81
C THR A 18 0.69 -8.60 6.97
N ASP A 19 -0.06 -9.68 6.69
CA ASP A 19 -0.63 -10.59 7.68
C ASP A 19 0.18 -11.89 7.82
N GLY A 20 1.32 -12.01 7.11
CA GLY A 20 2.18 -13.18 7.12
C GLY A 20 1.70 -14.33 6.22
N ARG A 21 0.68 -14.11 5.39
CA ARG A 21 0.10 -15.14 4.53
C ARG A 21 0.95 -15.34 3.27
N ILE A 22 1.33 -16.59 3.01
CA ILE A 22 2.15 -16.97 1.85
C ILE A 22 1.31 -17.67 0.77
N LEU A 23 1.02 -17.01 -0.34
CA LEU A 23 0.26 -17.62 -1.43
C LEU A 23 0.99 -18.83 -2.04
N THR A 24 0.23 -19.84 -2.43
CA THR A 24 0.67 -20.92 -3.32
C THR A 24 0.53 -20.50 -4.79
N GLU A 25 1.20 -21.21 -5.71
CA GLU A 25 1.14 -20.92 -7.15
C GLU A 25 -0.31 -20.90 -7.72
N PRO A 26 -1.20 -21.86 -7.39
CA PRO A 26 -2.60 -21.79 -7.84
C PRO A 26 -3.38 -20.59 -7.28
N GLU A 27 -3.09 -20.19 -6.04
CA GLU A 27 -3.75 -19.05 -5.40
C GLU A 27 -3.30 -17.73 -6.03
N ALA A 28 -2.00 -17.60 -6.34
CA ALA A 28 -1.46 -16.47 -7.08
C ALA A 28 -2.09 -16.37 -8.48
N ALA A 29 -2.26 -17.49 -9.18
CA ALA A 29 -2.93 -17.52 -10.49
C ALA A 29 -4.39 -17.07 -10.42
N LYS A 30 -5.13 -17.53 -9.40
CA LYS A 30 -6.51 -17.07 -9.14
C LYS A 30 -6.55 -15.56 -8.85
N ARG A 31 -5.65 -15.09 -7.97
CA ARG A 31 -5.53 -13.67 -7.61
C ARG A 31 -5.21 -12.81 -8.83
N LEU A 32 -4.36 -13.29 -9.73
CA LEU A 32 -4.06 -12.61 -11.00
C LEU A 32 -5.30 -12.48 -11.90
N ALA A 33 -6.12 -13.52 -11.98
CA ALA A 33 -7.39 -13.46 -12.71
C ALA A 33 -8.33 -12.40 -12.12
N GLU A 34 -8.45 -12.33 -10.80
CA GLU A 34 -9.26 -11.31 -10.11
C GLU A 34 -8.77 -9.88 -10.41
N PHE A 35 -7.45 -9.68 -10.52
CA PHE A 35 -6.88 -8.38 -10.93
C PHE A 35 -7.26 -8.00 -12.37
N ARG A 36 -7.29 -8.98 -13.30
CA ARG A 36 -7.74 -8.74 -14.69
C ARG A 36 -9.21 -8.35 -14.73
N ASP A 37 -10.06 -9.08 -14.00
CA ASP A 37 -11.50 -8.80 -13.91
C ASP A 37 -11.79 -7.42 -13.29
N SER A 38 -10.85 -6.92 -12.47
CA SER A 38 -10.91 -5.59 -11.86
C SER A 38 -10.43 -4.45 -12.77
N ASN A 39 -10.09 -4.71 -14.04
CA ASN A 39 -9.52 -3.73 -14.99
C ASN A 39 -8.24 -3.04 -14.46
N MET A 40 -7.39 -3.79 -13.76
CA MET A 40 -6.05 -3.29 -13.42
C MET A 40 -5.21 -3.14 -14.67
N LYS A 41 -4.45 -2.05 -14.73
CA LYS A 41 -3.43 -1.85 -15.77
C LYS A 41 -2.02 -2.01 -15.22
N MET A 42 -1.86 -1.73 -13.93
CA MET A 42 -0.59 -1.84 -13.24
C MET A 42 -0.82 -2.26 -11.80
N ILE A 43 0.06 -3.11 -11.29
CA ILE A 43 0.07 -3.53 -9.89
C ILE A 43 1.50 -3.49 -9.35
N VAL A 44 1.64 -3.07 -8.10
CA VAL A 44 2.89 -3.18 -7.34
C VAL A 44 2.82 -4.45 -6.52
N ALA A 45 3.65 -5.43 -6.88
CA ALA A 45 3.82 -6.63 -6.08
C ALA A 45 4.63 -6.28 -4.82
N ALA A 46 3.94 -6.14 -3.70
CA ALA A 46 4.48 -5.61 -2.45
C ALA A 46 4.39 -6.67 -1.32
N PRO A 47 5.16 -7.76 -1.39
CA PRO A 47 5.24 -8.69 -0.27
C PRO A 47 5.84 -8.00 0.96
N TYR A 48 5.55 -8.53 2.14
CA TYR A 48 6.11 -8.09 3.40
C TYR A 48 7.55 -8.57 3.54
N PHE A 49 8.44 -7.67 3.93
CA PHE A 49 9.84 -8.00 4.20
C PHE A 49 10.02 -8.41 5.66
N GLN A 50 10.55 -9.61 5.87
CA GLN A 50 10.86 -10.17 7.18
C GLN A 50 12.38 -10.16 7.42
N PRO A 51 12.95 -9.12 8.07
CA PRO A 51 14.39 -9.01 8.30
C PRO A 51 14.97 -10.15 9.16
N GLU A 52 14.12 -10.82 9.95
CA GLU A 52 14.47 -11.98 10.76
C GLU A 52 14.57 -13.29 9.97
N VAL A 53 13.98 -13.34 8.76
CA VAL A 53 13.94 -14.54 7.91
C VAL A 53 14.95 -14.48 6.76
N SER A 54 15.17 -13.29 6.19
CA SER A 54 16.00 -13.16 4.97
C SER A 54 16.73 -11.83 4.92
N THR A 55 17.89 -11.84 4.24
CA THR A 55 18.60 -10.60 3.93
C THR A 55 17.82 -9.78 2.90
N PRO A 56 18.01 -8.44 2.85
CA PRO A 56 17.47 -7.61 1.78
C PRO A 56 17.79 -8.17 0.38
N GLN A 57 19.03 -8.59 0.16
CA GLN A 57 19.47 -9.10 -1.14
C GLN A 57 18.72 -10.37 -1.56
N ASP A 58 18.56 -11.33 -0.65
CA ASP A 58 17.84 -12.58 -0.92
C ASP A 58 16.35 -12.34 -1.17
N PHE A 59 15.72 -11.49 -0.36
CA PHE A 59 14.32 -11.11 -0.53
C PHE A 59 14.07 -10.44 -1.88
N LEU A 60 14.88 -9.44 -2.25
CA LEU A 60 14.73 -8.70 -3.50
C LEU A 60 14.97 -9.60 -4.71
N ARG A 61 15.95 -10.51 -4.63
CA ARG A 61 16.22 -11.51 -5.66
C ARG A 61 15.01 -12.42 -5.86
N LEU A 62 14.52 -13.05 -4.79
CA LEU A 62 13.36 -13.94 -4.84
C LEU A 62 12.10 -13.23 -5.36
N ARG A 63 11.82 -12.02 -4.88
CA ARG A 63 10.72 -11.19 -5.38
C ARG A 63 10.83 -10.95 -6.88
N ASN A 64 12.01 -10.57 -7.37
CA ASN A 64 12.22 -10.28 -8.79
C ASN A 64 12.08 -11.56 -9.65
N GLU A 65 12.60 -12.70 -9.18
CA GLU A 65 12.41 -14.00 -9.81
C GLU A 65 10.91 -14.35 -9.91
N LYS A 66 10.14 -14.15 -8.84
CA LYS A 66 8.69 -14.40 -8.82
C LYS A 66 7.91 -13.45 -9.73
N ILE A 67 8.26 -12.16 -9.75
CA ILE A 67 7.66 -11.20 -10.69
C ILE A 67 7.91 -11.64 -12.14
N ALA A 68 9.14 -12.02 -12.48
CA ALA A 68 9.49 -12.49 -13.82
C ALA A 68 8.65 -13.71 -14.21
N ALA A 69 8.48 -14.67 -13.30
CA ALA A 69 7.70 -15.88 -13.53
C ALA A 69 6.20 -15.61 -13.80
N VAL A 70 5.61 -14.59 -13.19
CA VAL A 70 4.19 -14.26 -13.37
C VAL A 70 3.93 -13.20 -14.47
N SER A 71 4.96 -12.52 -14.95
CA SER A 71 4.81 -11.33 -15.83
C SER A 71 4.18 -11.64 -17.18
N GLU A 72 4.55 -12.76 -17.82
CA GLU A 72 3.97 -13.16 -19.11
C GLU A 72 2.49 -13.47 -18.96
N ALA A 73 2.14 -14.28 -17.97
CA ALA A 73 0.75 -14.55 -17.64
C ALA A 73 0.03 -13.23 -17.33
N ALA A 74 0.62 -12.30 -16.59
CA ALA A 74 -0.05 -11.09 -16.14
C ALA A 74 -0.52 -10.13 -17.25
N GLN A 75 -0.04 -10.26 -18.49
CA GLN A 75 -0.43 -9.36 -19.57
C GLN A 75 -1.97 -9.28 -19.73
N PRO A 76 -2.53 -8.08 -19.98
CA PRO A 76 -1.84 -6.80 -20.23
C PRO A 76 -1.48 -6.00 -18.95
N ILE A 77 -1.58 -6.58 -17.75
CA ILE A 77 -1.23 -5.91 -16.49
C ILE A 77 0.29 -5.79 -16.37
N ARG A 78 0.79 -4.57 -16.15
CA ARG A 78 2.20 -4.33 -15.81
C ARG A 78 2.42 -4.59 -14.32
N ILE A 79 3.35 -5.48 -13.98
CA ILE A 79 3.76 -5.73 -12.60
C ILE A 79 5.07 -4.97 -12.33
N VAL A 80 5.12 -4.22 -11.24
CA VAL A 80 6.36 -3.60 -10.73
C VAL A 80 6.65 -4.11 -9.33
N GLY A 81 7.93 -4.13 -8.95
CA GLY A 81 8.34 -4.55 -7.62
C GLY A 81 8.14 -3.45 -6.58
N GLY A 82 7.80 -3.87 -5.37
CA GLY A 82 7.86 -3.05 -4.16
C GLY A 82 8.11 -3.97 -2.96
N ALA A 83 7.92 -3.45 -1.76
CA ALA A 83 7.83 -4.23 -0.54
C ALA A 83 7.10 -3.43 0.53
N VAL A 84 6.43 -4.12 1.45
CA VAL A 84 6.01 -3.51 2.72
C VAL A 84 7.09 -3.79 3.76
N LEU A 85 7.59 -2.74 4.41
CA LEU A 85 8.69 -2.82 5.35
C LEU A 85 8.21 -2.59 6.78
N PRO A 86 8.65 -3.40 7.78
CA PRO A 86 8.42 -3.08 9.18
C PRO A 86 8.99 -1.70 9.53
N PHE A 87 8.23 -0.87 10.26
CA PHE A 87 8.69 0.47 10.65
C PHE A 87 10.04 0.45 11.39
N SER A 88 10.26 -0.54 12.26
CA SER A 88 11.52 -0.73 12.99
C SER A 88 12.72 -0.96 12.06
N TYR A 89 12.52 -1.66 10.94
CA TYR A 89 13.56 -1.83 9.93
C TYR A 89 13.85 -0.50 9.21
N CYS A 90 12.79 0.25 8.87
CA CYS A 90 12.92 1.56 8.22
C CYS A 90 13.72 2.55 9.08
N THR A 91 13.45 2.62 10.38
CA THR A 91 14.15 3.53 11.29
C THR A 91 15.58 3.09 11.60
N ALA A 92 15.85 1.78 11.62
CA ALA A 92 17.19 1.24 11.82
C ALA A 92 18.10 1.40 10.59
N TYR A 93 17.56 1.25 9.37
CA TYR A 93 18.33 1.24 8.11
C TYR A 93 17.83 2.26 7.07
N PRO A 94 17.65 3.55 7.42
CA PRO A 94 16.98 4.52 6.55
C PRO A 94 17.71 4.79 5.22
N ARG A 95 19.01 4.52 5.15
CA ARG A 95 19.83 4.74 3.94
C ARG A 95 19.74 3.59 2.93
N ASP A 96 19.25 2.43 3.36
CA ASP A 96 19.21 1.21 2.55
C ASP A 96 17.80 0.93 1.97
N LEU A 97 16.89 1.90 2.06
CA LEU A 97 15.47 1.70 1.74
C LEU A 97 15.14 1.85 0.23
N LYS A 98 15.96 2.55 -0.55
CA LYS A 98 15.65 2.86 -1.96
C LYS A 98 15.41 1.61 -2.81
N GLN A 99 16.08 0.50 -2.51
CA GLN A 99 15.92 -0.80 -3.18
C GLN A 99 14.54 -1.46 -2.98
N PHE A 100 13.77 -0.99 -1.99
CA PHE A 100 12.41 -1.46 -1.68
C PHE A 100 11.31 -0.52 -2.17
N ALA A 101 11.68 0.57 -2.86
CA ALA A 101 10.73 1.54 -3.37
C ALA A 101 9.70 0.92 -4.35
N LEU A 102 8.57 1.59 -4.50
CA LEU A 102 7.50 1.14 -5.40
C LEU A 102 7.91 1.44 -6.85
N GLY A 103 8.39 0.43 -7.56
CA GLY A 103 9.03 0.60 -8.86
C GLY A 103 10.26 1.52 -8.77
N ASP A 104 10.36 2.48 -9.68
CA ASP A 104 11.45 3.47 -9.70
C ASP A 104 11.11 4.74 -8.90
N SER A 105 10.03 4.71 -8.12
CA SER A 105 9.53 5.90 -7.41
C SER A 105 10.33 6.25 -6.15
N ASP A 106 10.06 7.40 -5.56
CA ASP A 106 10.62 7.84 -4.28
C ASP A 106 9.74 7.47 -3.07
N PHE A 107 8.89 6.45 -3.21
CA PHE A 107 7.93 6.04 -2.19
C PHE A 107 8.19 4.63 -1.70
N ILE A 108 7.99 4.41 -0.41
CA ILE A 108 8.09 3.10 0.25
C ILE A 108 6.82 2.80 1.03
N LEU A 109 6.42 1.52 1.08
CA LEU A 109 5.34 1.08 1.96
C LEU A 109 5.91 0.69 3.31
N VAL A 110 5.26 1.15 4.37
CA VAL A 110 5.72 0.96 5.74
C VAL A 110 4.57 0.36 6.55
N ASP A 111 4.86 -0.75 7.22
CA ASP A 111 3.99 -1.36 8.19
C ASP A 111 4.21 -0.73 9.57
N LEU A 112 3.20 0.00 10.06
CA LEU A 112 3.30 0.70 11.35
C LEU A 112 3.02 -0.25 12.52
N PRO A 113 3.66 -0.04 13.69
CA PRO A 113 3.29 -0.73 14.91
C PRO A 113 1.84 -0.38 15.31
N ARG A 114 1.14 -1.34 15.92
CA ARG A 114 -0.25 -1.19 16.36
C ARG A 114 -0.26 -0.77 17.83
N GLU A 115 0.33 0.37 18.08
CA GLU A 115 0.49 0.96 19.40
C GLU A 115 0.02 2.42 19.38
N PRO A 116 -0.34 3.01 20.54
CA PRO A 116 -0.74 4.41 20.62
C PRO A 116 0.34 5.34 20.06
N LEU A 117 -0.08 6.43 19.43
CA LEU A 117 0.86 7.37 18.84
C LEU A 117 1.56 8.19 19.93
N THR A 118 2.89 8.22 19.89
CA THR A 118 3.70 9.06 20.76
C THR A 118 4.38 10.17 19.97
N GLU A 119 4.79 11.24 20.65
CA GLU A 119 5.57 12.31 20.02
C GLU A 119 6.88 11.78 19.43
N ALA A 120 7.57 10.88 20.15
CA ALA A 120 8.78 10.22 19.68
C ALA A 120 8.54 9.45 18.37
N PHE A 121 7.41 8.76 18.24
CA PHE A 121 7.05 8.06 17.00
C PHE A 121 6.84 9.05 15.84
N CYS A 122 6.16 10.19 16.06
CA CYS A 122 6.04 11.24 15.04
C CYS A 122 7.41 11.83 14.62
N GLU A 123 8.33 12.01 15.57
CA GLU A 123 9.70 12.45 15.28
C GLU A 123 10.47 11.43 14.44
N GLU A 124 10.34 10.13 14.74
CA GLU A 124 10.96 9.05 13.99
C GLU A 124 10.46 9.01 12.53
N ILE A 125 9.16 9.21 12.30
CA ILE A 125 8.59 9.33 10.95
C ILE A 125 9.20 10.52 10.21
N SER A 126 9.26 11.68 10.86
CA SER A 126 9.83 12.90 10.28
C SER A 126 11.30 12.69 9.92
N ARG A 127 12.07 12.07 10.82
CA ARG A 127 13.48 11.72 10.60
C ARG A 127 13.65 10.70 9.48
N LEU A 128 12.81 9.67 9.39
CA LEU A 128 12.86 8.66 8.35
C LEU A 128 12.79 9.31 6.97
N ARG A 129 11.84 10.22 6.74
CA ARG A 129 11.70 10.96 5.48
C ARG A 129 12.96 11.78 5.17
N ILE A 130 13.50 12.50 6.15
CA ILE A 130 14.68 13.35 5.97
C ILE A 130 15.94 12.54 5.65
N VAL A 131 16.18 11.44 6.38
CA VAL A 131 17.43 10.66 6.27
C VAL A 131 17.42 9.73 5.07
N SER A 132 16.27 9.13 4.75
CA SER A 132 16.15 8.25 3.58
C SER A 132 16.02 9.02 2.27
N GLY A 133 15.50 10.25 2.31
CA GLY A 133 15.09 10.99 1.12
C GLY A 133 13.85 10.42 0.42
N LEU A 134 13.17 9.44 1.04
CA LEU A 134 11.98 8.77 0.52
C LEU A 134 10.72 9.26 1.23
N CYS A 135 9.59 9.14 0.55
CA CYS A 135 8.27 9.43 1.11
C CYS A 135 7.63 8.13 1.63
N PRO A 136 7.49 7.96 2.96
CA PRO A 136 6.85 6.78 3.50
C PRO A 136 5.33 6.81 3.29
N VAL A 137 4.76 5.64 3.03
CA VAL A 137 3.32 5.40 2.94
C VAL A 137 2.96 4.29 3.95
N ALA A 138 2.18 4.62 4.97
CA ALA A 138 1.62 3.65 5.91
C ALA A 138 0.67 2.71 5.17
N ALA A 139 1.08 1.45 5.07
CA ALA A 139 0.31 0.39 4.42
C ALA A 139 -0.87 -0.03 5.32
N ASP A 140 -2.02 -0.25 4.70
CA ASP A 140 -3.22 -0.80 5.34
C ASP A 140 -3.58 -0.14 6.68
N ILE A 141 -3.58 1.21 6.72
CA ILE A 141 -3.73 2.00 7.96
C ILE A 141 -5.03 1.70 8.71
N ASP A 142 -6.04 1.18 8.01
CA ASP A 142 -7.30 0.74 8.59
C ASP A 142 -7.14 -0.40 9.61
N ARG A 143 -6.02 -1.15 9.57
CA ARG A 143 -5.66 -2.12 10.61
C ARG A 143 -5.35 -1.48 11.96
N SER A 144 -5.03 -0.18 11.98
CA SER A 144 -4.74 0.56 13.21
C SER A 144 -5.95 1.33 13.74
N PHE A 145 -7.14 1.22 13.13
CA PHE A 145 -8.33 1.97 13.57
C PHE A 145 -8.86 1.57 14.94
N GLU A 146 -8.54 0.37 15.43
CA GLU A 146 -8.90 -0.06 16.79
C GLU A 146 -7.97 0.50 17.86
N VAL A 147 -6.80 1.03 17.46
CA VAL A 147 -5.76 1.51 18.37
C VAL A 147 -5.57 3.03 18.27
N LEU A 148 -5.60 3.56 17.04
CA LEU A 148 -5.37 4.97 16.75
C LEU A 148 -6.68 5.72 16.57
N SER A 149 -6.80 6.82 17.30
CA SER A 149 -7.86 7.81 17.13
C SER A 149 -7.76 8.55 15.79
N PRO A 150 -8.86 9.16 15.30
CA PRO A 150 -8.82 10.03 14.14
C PRO A 150 -7.78 11.15 14.24
N GLU A 151 -7.60 11.72 15.43
CA GLU A 151 -6.62 12.78 15.71
C GLU A 151 -5.18 12.27 15.54
N GLU A 152 -4.89 11.06 16.01
CA GLU A 152 -3.57 10.41 15.83
C GLU A 152 -3.30 10.08 14.36
N LEU A 153 -4.29 9.60 13.62
CA LEU A 153 -4.16 9.37 12.17
C LEU A 153 -3.86 10.67 11.41
N ILE A 154 -4.47 11.78 11.82
CA ILE A 154 -4.17 13.11 11.26
C ILE A 154 -2.76 13.56 11.67
N ALA A 155 -2.34 13.29 12.90
CA ALA A 155 -0.99 13.61 13.38
C ALA A 155 0.09 12.83 12.62
N LEU A 156 -0.14 11.55 12.31
CA LEU A 156 0.73 10.77 11.41
C LEU A 156 0.89 11.47 10.06
N ARG A 157 -0.21 11.89 9.41
CA ARG A 157 -0.12 12.65 8.15
C ARG A 157 0.74 13.90 8.31
N LYS A 158 0.55 14.65 9.39
CA LYS A 158 1.32 15.88 9.68
C LYS A 158 2.80 15.61 9.94
N ALA A 159 3.15 14.45 10.49
CA ALA A 159 4.54 13.99 10.65
C ALA A 159 5.21 13.62 9.30
N GLY A 160 4.47 13.61 8.20
CA GLY A 160 5.02 13.43 6.85
C GLY A 160 4.95 12.00 6.30
N ILE A 161 4.16 11.12 6.91
CA ILE A 161 3.79 9.82 6.33
C ILE A 161 2.44 9.89 5.61
N LEU A 162 2.34 9.24 4.47
CA LEU A 162 1.08 9.16 3.72
C LEU A 162 0.29 7.95 4.18
N LEU A 163 -1.03 8.01 4.08
CA LEU A 163 -1.86 6.89 4.51
C LEU A 163 -2.49 6.19 3.30
N GLN A 164 -2.31 4.86 3.23
CA GLN A 164 -3.01 3.97 2.33
C GLN A 164 -4.07 3.19 3.11
N ILE A 165 -5.31 3.28 2.64
CA ILE A 165 -6.44 2.49 3.16
C ILE A 165 -6.55 1.23 2.31
N SER A 166 -6.74 0.08 2.94
CA SER A 166 -7.01 -1.18 2.25
C SER A 166 -8.46 -1.20 1.74
N VAL A 167 -8.77 -2.08 0.80
CA VAL A 167 -10.17 -2.34 0.42
C VAL A 167 -11.04 -2.75 1.61
N ASN A 168 -10.48 -3.43 2.62
CA ASN A 168 -11.22 -3.84 3.82
C ASN A 168 -11.66 -2.64 4.66
N GLY A 169 -10.84 -1.60 4.75
CA GLY A 169 -11.20 -0.34 5.42
C GLY A 169 -12.43 0.34 4.82
N VAL A 170 -12.72 0.12 3.53
CA VAL A 170 -13.93 0.65 2.86
C VAL A 170 -15.09 -0.33 2.91
N LEU A 171 -14.82 -1.64 2.81
CA LEU A 171 -15.86 -2.66 2.74
C LEU A 171 -16.49 -2.95 4.10
N ARG A 172 -15.70 -2.99 5.19
CA ARG A 172 -16.20 -3.23 6.56
C ARG A 172 -17.01 -2.04 7.05
N GLN A 173 -18.21 -2.29 7.62
CA GLN A 173 -19.10 -1.23 8.06
C GLN A 173 -18.47 -0.37 9.17
N ASP A 174 -17.80 -1.01 10.13
CA ASP A 174 -17.19 -0.33 11.29
C ASP A 174 -16.06 0.62 10.89
N TYR A 175 -15.34 0.31 9.81
CA TYR A 175 -14.19 1.12 9.34
C TYR A 175 -14.58 2.11 8.25
N ARG A 176 -15.65 1.83 7.49
CA ARG A 176 -16.02 2.60 6.30
C ARG A 176 -16.19 4.09 6.59
N LYS A 177 -16.85 4.45 7.69
CA LYS A 177 -17.11 5.86 8.01
C LYS A 177 -15.81 6.63 8.22
N LEU A 178 -14.87 6.06 8.99
CA LEU A 178 -13.56 6.67 9.23
C LEU A 178 -12.72 6.69 7.95
N SER A 179 -12.72 5.61 7.17
CA SER A 179 -12.02 5.56 5.88
C SER A 179 -12.48 6.65 4.92
N LEU A 180 -13.80 6.81 4.77
CA LEU A 180 -14.36 7.84 3.91
C LEU A 180 -14.08 9.25 4.45
N TYR A 181 -14.09 9.44 5.77
CA TYR A 181 -13.70 10.71 6.40
C TYR A 181 -12.25 11.07 6.09
N LEU A 182 -11.31 10.14 6.26
CA LEU A 182 -9.89 10.38 5.98
C LEU A 182 -9.64 10.66 4.50
N LEU A 183 -10.32 9.95 3.59
CA LEU A 183 -10.23 10.17 2.15
C LEU A 183 -10.87 11.50 1.72
N ALA A 184 -12.04 11.84 2.27
CA ALA A 184 -12.76 13.08 1.96
C ALA A 184 -11.96 14.32 2.37
N ASN A 185 -11.30 14.24 3.54
CA ASN A 185 -10.51 15.32 4.11
C ASN A 185 -9.02 15.22 3.75
N GLN A 186 -8.66 14.32 2.83
CA GLN A 186 -7.30 14.18 2.30
C GLN A 186 -6.23 13.84 3.35
N HIS A 187 -6.63 13.25 4.47
CA HIS A 187 -5.72 12.66 5.44
C HIS A 187 -5.20 11.29 4.95
N ALA A 188 -6.06 10.55 4.25
CA ALA A 188 -5.67 9.37 3.48
C ALA A 188 -5.60 9.67 1.98
N HIS A 189 -4.66 8.99 1.31
CA HIS A 189 -4.25 9.35 -0.04
C HIS A 189 -4.53 8.23 -1.04
N PHE A 190 -4.44 6.98 -0.61
CA PHE A 190 -4.48 5.83 -1.49
C PHE A 190 -5.51 4.80 -1.06
N LEU A 191 -6.05 4.10 -2.05
CA LEU A 191 -6.75 2.83 -1.88
C LEU A 191 -5.93 1.75 -2.57
N ALA A 192 -5.67 0.64 -1.90
CA ALA A 192 -5.00 -0.53 -2.47
C ALA A 192 -5.68 -1.81 -1.99
N THR A 193 -5.39 -2.95 -2.63
CA THR A 193 -5.97 -4.23 -2.16
C THR A 193 -5.43 -4.66 -0.81
N GLY A 194 -4.14 -4.41 -0.55
CA GLY A 194 -3.52 -4.75 0.73
C GLY A 194 -3.49 -6.25 1.01
N ALA A 195 -3.22 -6.60 2.26
CA ALA A 195 -3.43 -7.98 2.71
C ALA A 195 -4.93 -8.34 2.71
N ARG A 196 -5.23 -9.59 2.33
CA ARG A 196 -6.59 -10.11 2.19
C ARG A 196 -6.63 -11.58 2.59
N ASP A 197 -7.62 -11.91 3.41
CA ASP A 197 -7.93 -13.29 3.76
C ASP A 197 -8.18 -14.15 2.51
N PHE A 198 -7.72 -15.40 2.57
CA PHE A 198 -7.86 -16.33 1.45
C PHE A 198 -9.34 -16.70 1.22
N GLY A 199 -9.71 -16.87 -0.04
CA GLY A 199 -11.08 -17.17 -0.45
C GLY A 199 -11.95 -15.92 -0.61
N GLU A 200 -11.54 -14.79 -0.04
CA GLU A 200 -12.21 -13.53 -0.28
C GLU A 200 -11.82 -12.93 -1.64
N PRO A 201 -12.79 -12.48 -2.45
CA PRO A 201 -12.50 -11.82 -3.72
C PRO A 201 -11.87 -10.44 -3.47
N LEU A 202 -11.00 -9.99 -4.40
CA LEU A 202 -10.34 -8.67 -4.33
C LEU A 202 -11.28 -7.49 -4.03
N ARG A 203 -12.50 -7.49 -4.60
CA ARG A 203 -13.55 -6.45 -4.39
C ARG A 203 -13.06 -4.99 -4.56
N PHE A 204 -11.97 -4.76 -5.26
CA PHE A 204 -11.41 -3.42 -5.48
C PHE A 204 -12.39 -2.49 -6.21
N VAL A 205 -13.01 -2.98 -7.28
CA VAL A 205 -14.01 -2.23 -8.05
C VAL A 205 -15.22 -1.87 -7.18
N GLU A 206 -15.60 -2.75 -6.25
CA GLU A 206 -16.69 -2.49 -5.32
C GLU A 206 -16.32 -1.38 -4.33
N ALA A 207 -15.14 -1.45 -3.70
CA ALA A 207 -14.63 -0.39 -2.83
C ALA A 207 -14.57 0.96 -3.57
N MET A 208 -14.06 0.97 -4.81
CA MET A 208 -14.05 2.18 -5.64
C MET A 208 -15.45 2.72 -5.97
N ARG A 209 -16.45 1.85 -6.18
CA ARG A 209 -17.84 2.28 -6.35
C ARG A 209 -18.42 2.89 -5.08
N ILE A 210 -18.09 2.37 -3.90
CA ILE A 210 -18.50 2.97 -2.62
C ILE A 210 -17.90 4.37 -2.49
N ILE A 211 -16.61 4.54 -2.75
CA ILE A 211 -15.94 5.85 -2.75
C ILE A 211 -16.60 6.79 -3.76
N GLN A 212 -16.85 6.33 -4.99
CA GLN A 212 -17.47 7.13 -6.05
C GLN A 212 -18.86 7.65 -5.67
N ARG A 213 -19.66 6.84 -4.96
CA ARG A 213 -21.00 7.22 -4.50
C ARG A 213 -20.98 8.14 -3.29
N SER A 214 -19.94 8.06 -2.48
CA SER A 214 -19.86 8.75 -1.18
C SER A 214 -19.13 10.09 -1.27
N LEU A 215 -18.22 10.26 -2.23
CA LEU A 215 -17.36 11.43 -2.34
C LEU A 215 -17.65 12.24 -3.61
N PRO A 216 -17.40 13.56 -3.60
CA PRO A 216 -17.40 14.39 -4.81
C PRO A 216 -16.55 13.80 -5.93
N ALA A 217 -17.02 13.96 -7.18
CA ALA A 217 -16.38 13.37 -8.36
C ALA A 217 -14.89 13.75 -8.51
N GLN A 218 -14.51 14.96 -8.09
CA GLN A 218 -13.12 15.43 -8.10
C GLN A 218 -12.24 14.61 -7.15
N LEU A 219 -12.70 14.39 -5.91
CA LEU A 219 -11.96 13.61 -4.91
C LEU A 219 -11.86 12.13 -5.33
N TYR A 220 -12.94 11.55 -5.85
CA TYR A 220 -12.92 10.20 -6.42
C TYR A 220 -11.86 10.06 -7.53
N ARG A 221 -11.84 11.00 -8.50
CA ARG A 221 -10.86 10.98 -9.60
C ARG A 221 -9.43 11.08 -9.08
N ARG A 222 -9.21 11.90 -8.05
CA ARG A 222 -7.90 12.04 -7.42
C ARG A 222 -7.46 10.73 -6.74
N ILE A 223 -8.28 10.17 -5.86
CA ILE A 223 -7.97 8.88 -5.18
C ILE A 223 -7.69 7.78 -6.20
N LYS A 224 -8.49 7.70 -7.27
CA LYS A 224 -8.29 6.76 -8.38
C LYS A 224 -6.92 6.92 -9.06
N ASN A 225 -6.45 8.15 -9.21
CA ASN A 225 -5.24 8.46 -10.00
C ASN A 225 -3.95 8.52 -9.15
N ASN A 226 -4.07 8.74 -7.83
CA ASN A 226 -2.93 8.96 -6.94
C ASN A 226 -1.86 7.85 -7.02
N ALA A 227 -2.27 6.58 -7.04
CA ALA A 227 -1.33 5.45 -7.15
C ALA A 227 -0.53 5.49 -8.48
N GLY A 228 -1.17 5.86 -9.59
CA GLY A 228 -0.49 6.03 -10.87
C GLY A 228 0.45 7.23 -10.90
N MET A 229 0.06 8.34 -10.26
CA MET A 229 0.91 9.54 -10.15
C MET A 229 2.19 9.25 -9.35
N LEU A 230 2.03 8.58 -8.20
CA LEU A 230 3.12 8.16 -7.34
C LEU A 230 4.16 7.34 -8.10
N LEU A 231 3.73 6.33 -8.87
CA LEU A 231 4.63 5.47 -9.64
C LEU A 231 5.36 6.19 -10.79
N SER A 232 4.90 7.41 -11.14
CA SER A 232 5.57 8.27 -12.10
C SER A 232 6.41 9.39 -11.46
N ASN A 233 6.56 9.39 -10.13
CA ASN A 233 7.14 10.49 -9.33
C ASN A 233 6.46 11.85 -9.57
N ALA A 234 5.26 11.86 -10.16
CA ALA A 234 4.45 13.06 -10.19
C ALA A 234 3.89 13.25 -8.79
N GLU A 235 4.14 14.40 -8.15
CA GLU A 235 3.55 14.72 -6.86
C GLU A 235 2.03 14.53 -6.92
N PRO A 236 1.44 13.55 -6.20
CA PRO A 236 -0.02 13.49 -6.10
C PRO A 236 -0.57 14.83 -5.54
N SER A 237 -1.77 15.24 -5.91
CA SER A 237 -2.13 16.67 -6.01
C SER A 237 -2.33 17.48 -4.70
N ALA A 238 -1.69 17.17 -3.55
CA ALA A 238 -1.79 17.96 -2.31
C ALA A 238 -0.68 17.73 -1.25
N PHE A 239 0.59 17.54 -1.63
CA PHE A 239 1.66 17.34 -0.61
C PHE A 239 2.08 18.60 0.15
N LEU A 240 1.59 19.77 -0.25
CA LEU A 240 1.99 21.06 0.32
C LEU A 240 0.77 21.96 0.53
N GLU A 241 -0.01 21.63 1.56
CA GLU A 241 -0.66 22.61 2.45
C GLU A 241 -0.55 22.10 3.89
#